data_AF-A0A950V2L2-F1
#
_entry.id   AF-A0A950V2L2-F1
#
_cell.length_a   1.000
_cell.length_b   1.000
_cell.length_c   1.000
_cell.angle_alpha   90.00
_cell.angle_beta   90.00
_cell.angle_gamma   90.00
#
_symmetry.space_group_name_H-M   'P 1'
#
loop_
_entity.id
_entity.type
_entity.pdbx_description
1 polymer ?
#
loop_
_entity_poly.entity_id
_entity_poly.type
_entity_poly.pdbx_seq_one_letter_code
_entity_poly.pdbx_strand_id
1 'polypeptide(L)'
;MRRAYFILLSVFVAVSAEASVHNVPHKTPTRHLSHRRHHARLRRLRFYGPPVAPELRGSRDSLLKQNSEIDRAGLERIEDDEQLMELEQSGALIPLQESKYLRVSAQLQESRRYCRPWTAQFVSDMSQEYYKTFRQPL
;
A
#
# COMPACT_ATOMS: atom_id res chain seq x y z
N MET A 1 26.89 -41.50 35.14
CA MET A 1 25.97 -41.13 36.26
C MET A 1 26.60 -40.00 37.05
N ARG A 2 25.86 -38.88 37.25
CA ARG A 2 26.20 -37.66 38.06
C ARG A 2 27.11 -36.67 37.31
N ARG A 3 26.79 -35.40 37.02
CA ARG A 3 25.76 -34.39 37.36
C ARG A 3 25.78 -33.37 36.18
N ALA A 4 24.74 -33.14 35.39
CA ALA A 4 23.56 -32.30 35.62
C ALA A 4 23.86 -30.86 36.10
N TYR A 5 23.62 -29.90 35.21
CA TYR A 5 23.36 -28.47 35.43
C TYR A 5 24.43 -27.62 36.13
N PHE A 6 25.29 -27.01 35.32
CA PHE A 6 25.86 -25.70 35.65
C PHE A 6 25.44 -24.70 34.54
N ILE A 7 24.43 -23.87 34.87
CA ILE A 7 24.40 -22.44 34.56
C ILE A 7 24.47 -22.12 33.05
N LEU A 8 23.40 -22.06 32.23
CA LEU A 8 22.15 -21.29 32.33
C LEU A 8 22.25 -19.96 33.11
N LEU A 9 23.35 -19.21 32.94
CA LEU A 9 23.46 -17.79 33.30
C LEU A 9 24.76 -17.18 32.74
N SER A 10 24.80 -16.86 31.45
CA SER A 10 25.67 -15.80 30.92
C SER A 10 24.73 -14.75 30.32
N VAL A 11 23.98 -14.05 31.17
CA VAL A 11 24.31 -12.66 31.53
C VAL A 11 24.64 -11.86 30.28
N PHE A 12 23.58 -11.27 29.71
CA PHE A 12 23.50 -9.84 29.43
C PHE A 12 24.85 -9.12 29.51
N VAL A 13 25.61 -9.15 28.41
CA VAL A 13 26.62 -8.13 28.16
C VAL A 13 26.05 -7.22 27.09
N ALA A 14 25.35 -6.20 27.57
CA ALA A 14 25.11 -4.99 26.84
C ALA A 14 26.47 -4.36 26.53
N VAL A 15 26.88 -4.40 25.27
CA VAL A 15 27.82 -3.43 24.72
C VAL A 15 27.05 -2.70 23.65
N SER A 16 26.55 -1.53 24.05
CA SER A 16 26.13 -0.45 23.18
C SER A 16 27.30 -0.14 22.23
N ALA A 17 27.26 -0.68 21.01
CA ALA A 17 28.10 -0.19 19.94
C ALA A 17 27.48 1.12 19.46
N GLU A 18 28.08 2.22 19.89
CA GLU A 18 27.80 3.57 19.43
C GLU A 18 27.74 3.58 17.89
N ALA A 19 26.57 3.90 17.36
CA ALA A 19 26.39 4.26 15.97
C ALA A 19 27.21 5.54 15.71
N SER A 20 28.48 5.37 15.36
CA SER A 20 29.30 6.43 14.81
C SER A 20 28.76 6.78 13.43
N VAL A 21 27.89 7.79 13.38
CA VAL A 21 27.47 8.47 12.16
C VAL A 21 28.70 9.18 11.58
N HIS A 22 29.48 8.45 10.80
CA HIS A 22 30.56 9.02 10.02
C HIS A 22 29.94 9.68 8.77
N ASN A 23 29.59 10.96 8.89
CA ASN A 23 29.18 11.79 7.76
C ASN A 23 30.40 12.05 6.87
N VAL A 24 30.63 11.18 5.89
CA VAL A 24 31.59 11.44 4.81
C VAL A 24 30.88 12.30 3.75
N PRO A 25 31.30 13.56 3.52
CA PRO A 25 30.74 14.36 2.44
C PRO A 25 31.27 13.84 1.10
N HIS A 26 30.51 12.97 0.44
CA HIS A 26 30.74 12.66 -0.98
C HIS A 26 30.37 13.89 -1.83
N LYS A 27 31.38 14.65 -2.25
CA LYS A 27 31.25 15.63 -3.33
C LYS A 27 31.06 14.88 -4.65
N THR A 28 29.81 14.64 -5.05
CA THR A 28 29.48 14.13 -6.37
C THR A 28 29.78 15.22 -7.42
N PRO A 29 30.56 14.94 -8.48
CA PRO A 29 30.76 15.89 -9.55
C PRO A 29 29.45 16.10 -10.31
N THR A 30 28.94 17.31 -10.26
CA THR A 30 27.78 17.78 -11.04
C THR A 30 28.11 17.73 -12.53
N ARG A 31 27.74 16.63 -13.21
CA ARG A 31 27.56 16.64 -14.67
C ARG A 31 26.32 17.50 -14.96
N HIS A 32 26.55 18.71 -15.47
CA HIS A 32 25.52 19.55 -16.05
C HIS A 32 24.90 18.86 -17.27
N LEU A 33 23.87 18.06 -17.05
CA LEU A 33 22.96 17.62 -18.10
C LEU A 33 22.00 18.77 -18.39
N SER A 34 22.43 19.69 -19.23
CA SER A 34 21.56 20.69 -19.86
C SER A 34 20.71 20.02 -20.92
N HIS A 35 19.63 19.33 -20.53
CA HIS A 35 18.52 19.07 -21.45
C HIS A 35 17.23 18.75 -20.70
N ARG A 36 16.13 19.32 -21.23
CA ARG A 36 14.71 19.13 -20.84
C ARG A 36 14.19 19.93 -19.65
N ARG A 37 14.30 21.26 -19.74
CA ARG A 37 13.45 22.24 -19.04
C ARG A 37 12.02 22.36 -19.64
N HIS A 38 11.43 21.26 -20.12
CA HIS A 38 10.06 21.27 -20.67
C HIS A 38 9.04 20.40 -19.91
N HIS A 39 9.47 19.54 -18.97
CA HIS A 39 8.53 18.67 -18.24
C HIS A 39 8.06 19.21 -16.87
N ALA A 40 8.61 20.34 -16.40
CA ALA A 40 8.20 20.92 -15.12
C ALA A 40 6.80 21.59 -15.14
N ARG A 41 6.26 21.91 -16.33
CA ARG A 41 4.95 22.58 -16.46
C ARG A 41 3.75 21.65 -16.57
N LEU A 42 3.93 20.33 -16.67
CA LEU A 42 2.82 19.37 -16.78
C LEU A 42 2.49 18.63 -15.48
N ARG A 43 3.12 19.00 -14.33
CA ARG A 43 2.79 18.41 -13.02
C ARG A 43 1.49 18.95 -12.38
N ARG A 44 0.67 19.71 -13.11
CA ARG A 44 -0.58 20.32 -12.58
C ARG A 44 -1.88 19.76 -13.13
N LEU A 45 -1.91 18.56 -13.69
CA LEU A 45 -3.17 17.93 -14.12
C LEU A 45 -3.11 16.42 -13.95
N ARG A 46 -3.30 15.92 -12.72
CA ARG A 46 -3.73 14.54 -12.47
C ARG A 46 -4.69 14.49 -11.29
N PHE A 47 -5.83 15.16 -11.45
CA PHE A 47 -7.07 14.73 -10.80
C PHE A 47 -7.77 13.83 -11.81
N TYR A 48 -7.66 12.51 -11.64
CA TYR A 48 -8.35 11.53 -12.48
C TYR A 48 -9.82 11.42 -12.07
N GLY A 49 -10.61 12.46 -12.30
CA GLY A 49 -12.04 12.46 -12.01
C GLY A 49 -12.79 13.56 -12.78
N PRO A 50 -14.11 13.41 -12.96
CA PRO A 50 -14.94 14.47 -13.54
C PRO A 50 -14.75 15.78 -12.75
N PRO A 51 -14.95 16.95 -13.37
CA PRO A 51 -14.83 18.23 -12.68
C PRO A 51 -15.76 18.26 -11.46
N VAL A 52 -15.17 18.19 -10.28
CA VAL A 52 -15.90 18.28 -9.00
C VAL A 52 -16.07 19.76 -8.67
N ALA A 53 -17.31 20.15 -8.35
CA ALA A 53 -17.64 21.49 -7.86
C ALA A 53 -16.72 21.85 -6.68
N PRO A 54 -16.18 23.09 -6.60
CA PRO A 54 -15.23 23.47 -5.56
C PRO A 54 -15.69 23.16 -4.13
N GLU A 55 -17.00 23.25 -3.88
CA GLU A 55 -17.65 23.02 -2.59
C GLU A 55 -17.63 21.54 -2.18
N LEU A 56 -17.56 20.63 -3.17
CA LEU A 56 -17.48 19.19 -2.96
C LEU A 56 -16.03 18.69 -2.94
N ARG A 57 -15.03 19.57 -3.09
CA ARG A 57 -13.64 19.19 -2.90
C ARG A 57 -13.38 19.02 -1.41
N GLY A 58 -12.90 17.84 -1.03
CA GLY A 58 -12.46 17.58 0.34
C GLY A 58 -11.47 18.65 0.82
N SER A 59 -11.69 19.17 2.04
CA SER A 59 -10.78 20.14 2.64
C SER A 59 -9.45 19.49 3.02
N ARG A 60 -8.39 20.30 3.11
CA ARG A 60 -7.08 19.86 3.60
C ARG A 60 -7.20 19.17 4.97
N ASP A 61 -7.98 19.75 5.87
CA ASP A 61 -8.12 19.22 7.23
C ASP A 61 -8.86 17.87 7.25
N SER A 62 -9.82 17.67 6.33
CA SER A 62 -10.47 16.37 6.14
C SER A 62 -9.47 15.32 5.64
N LEU A 63 -8.59 15.67 4.69
CA LEU A 63 -7.56 14.76 4.20
C LEU A 63 -6.53 14.40 5.29
N LEU A 64 -6.13 15.37 6.12
CA LEU A 64 -5.23 15.10 7.24
C LEU A 64 -5.86 14.17 8.27
N LYS A 65 -7.15 14.38 8.59
CA LYS A 65 -7.90 13.48 9.46
C LYS A 65 -7.96 12.07 8.87
N GLN A 66 -8.30 11.93 7.59
CA GLN A 66 -8.35 10.63 6.91
C GLN A 66 -6.99 9.90 6.95
N ASN A 67 -5.88 10.61 6.72
CA ASN A 67 -4.56 10.01 6.86
C ASN A 67 -4.31 9.49 8.28
N SER A 68 -4.67 10.25 9.32
CA SER A 68 -4.50 9.78 10.70
C SER A 68 -5.38 8.57 11.05
N GLU A 69 -6.57 8.45 10.44
CA GLU A 69 -7.42 7.28 10.61
C GLU A 69 -6.88 6.06 9.86
N ILE A 70 -6.25 6.25 8.70
CA ILE A 70 -5.54 5.18 7.96
C ILE A 70 -4.43 4.60 8.85
N ASP A 71 -3.62 5.48 9.45
CA ASP A 71 -2.52 5.08 10.33
C ASP A 71 -3.07 4.34 11.57
N ARG A 72 -4.14 4.87 12.19
CA ARG A 72 -4.81 4.23 13.34
C ARG A 72 -5.39 2.86 12.99
N ALA A 73 -5.93 2.70 11.79
CA ALA A 73 -6.52 1.45 11.32
C ALA A 73 -5.46 0.43 10.86
N GLY A 74 -4.16 0.77 10.90
CA GLY A 74 -3.09 -0.11 10.42
C GLY A 74 -3.19 -0.39 8.91
N LEU A 75 -3.76 0.55 8.15
CA LEU A 75 -3.90 0.43 6.69
C LEU A 75 -2.63 0.94 6.01
N GLU A 76 -1.55 0.17 6.18
CA GLU A 76 -0.26 0.49 5.57
C GLU A 76 -0.35 0.54 4.04
N ARG A 77 0.43 1.45 3.46
CA ARG A 77 0.57 1.55 2.00
C ARG A 77 1.47 0.41 1.53
N ILE A 78 1.08 -0.19 0.41
CA ILE A 78 1.89 -1.19 -0.27
C ILE A 78 2.87 -0.44 -1.17
N GLU A 79 4.16 -0.54 -0.87
CA GLU A 79 5.21 0.26 -1.52
C GLU A 79 5.74 -0.43 -2.79
N ASP A 80 5.81 -1.76 -2.80
CA ASP A 80 6.38 -2.54 -3.90
C ASP A 80 5.66 -3.89 -4.11
N ASP A 81 6.11 -4.61 -5.15
CA ASP A 81 5.54 -5.91 -5.52
C ASP A 81 5.93 -7.03 -4.54
N GLU A 82 7.06 -6.90 -3.82
CA GLU A 82 7.50 -7.89 -2.83
C GLU A 82 6.56 -7.89 -1.62
N GLN A 83 6.26 -6.70 -1.09
CA GLN A 83 5.28 -6.53 -0.02
C GLN A 83 3.88 -7.02 -0.44
N LEU A 84 3.48 -6.78 -1.69
CA LEU A 84 2.22 -7.31 -2.21
C LEU A 84 2.19 -8.85 -2.18
N MET A 85 3.28 -9.50 -2.60
CA MET A 85 3.40 -10.95 -2.57
C MET A 85 3.39 -11.50 -1.14
N GLU A 86 4.04 -10.85 -0.18
CA GLU A 86 3.98 -11.24 1.24
C GLU A 86 2.55 -11.16 1.79
N LEU A 87 1.81 -10.11 1.42
CA LEU A 87 0.41 -9.94 1.83
C LEU A 87 -0.51 -10.98 1.19
N GLU A 88 -0.23 -11.39 -0.06
CA GLU A 88 -0.93 -12.50 -0.71
C GLU A 88 -0.62 -13.84 -0.02
N GLN A 89 0.66 -14.15 0.21
CA GLN A 89 1.10 -15.40 0.84
C GLN A 89 0.59 -15.56 2.27
N SER A 90 0.53 -14.46 3.02
CA SER A 90 -0.07 -14.44 4.37
C SER A 90 -1.60 -14.55 4.36
N GLY A 91 -2.26 -14.45 3.20
CA GLY A 91 -3.71 -14.42 3.06
C GLY A 91 -4.35 -13.11 3.53
N ALA A 92 -3.54 -12.10 3.87
CA ALA A 92 -4.02 -10.77 4.21
C ALA A 92 -4.65 -10.06 3.00
N LEU A 93 -4.22 -10.43 1.80
CA LEU A 93 -4.86 -10.10 0.53
C LEU A 93 -5.11 -11.39 -0.26
N ILE A 94 -6.18 -11.39 -1.05
CA ILE A 94 -6.49 -12.47 -1.98
C ILE A 94 -6.79 -11.90 -3.37
N PRO A 95 -6.51 -12.66 -4.45
CA PRO A 95 -6.83 -12.25 -5.80
C PRO A 95 -8.35 -12.07 -5.98
N LEU A 96 -8.77 -10.93 -6.53
CA LEU A 96 -10.18 -10.66 -6.83
C LEU A 96 -10.63 -11.45 -8.06
N GLN A 97 -11.55 -12.40 -7.86
CA GLN A 97 -12.03 -13.28 -8.91
C GLN A 97 -13.22 -12.68 -9.65
N GLU A 98 -13.13 -12.63 -10.99
CA GLU A 98 -14.30 -12.35 -11.81
C GLU A 98 -15.28 -13.53 -11.78
N SER A 99 -16.56 -13.22 -11.95
CA SER A 99 -17.61 -14.23 -12.08
C SER A 99 -18.65 -13.77 -13.08
N LYS A 100 -19.69 -14.59 -13.30
CA LYS A 100 -20.84 -14.16 -14.12
C LYS A 100 -21.62 -12.99 -13.50
N TYR A 101 -21.38 -12.68 -12.21
CA TYR A 101 -22.06 -11.62 -11.46
C TYR A 101 -21.18 -10.39 -11.23
N LEU A 102 -19.86 -10.52 -11.32
CA LEU A 102 -18.90 -9.47 -11.01
C LEU A 102 -17.88 -9.33 -12.14
N ARG A 103 -17.74 -8.11 -12.66
CA ARG A 103 -16.72 -7.75 -13.66
C ARG A 103 -15.74 -6.77 -13.08
N VAL A 104 -14.46 -7.12 -13.17
CA VAL A 104 -13.38 -6.20 -12.80
C VAL A 104 -13.12 -5.27 -13.98
N SER A 105 -13.00 -3.97 -13.70
CA SER A 105 -12.69 -2.98 -14.73
C SER A 105 -11.41 -3.34 -15.48
N ALA A 106 -11.47 -3.30 -16.81
CA ALA A 106 -10.30 -3.55 -17.67
C ALA A 106 -9.17 -2.51 -17.48
N GLN A 107 -9.48 -1.36 -16.87
CA GLN A 107 -8.47 -0.35 -16.52
C GLN A 107 -7.61 -0.76 -15.33
N LEU A 108 -8.06 -1.73 -14.52
CA LEU A 108 -7.30 -2.28 -13.41
C LEU A 108 -6.40 -3.42 -13.91
N GLN A 109 -5.10 -3.18 -13.84
CA GLN A 109 -4.08 -4.17 -14.19
C GLN A 109 -4.23 -5.44 -13.36
N GLU A 110 -4.04 -6.60 -13.98
CA GLU A 110 -4.20 -7.91 -13.34
C GLU A 110 -3.34 -8.06 -12.09
N SER A 111 -2.09 -7.60 -12.14
CA SER A 111 -1.16 -7.57 -11.00
C SER A 111 -1.55 -6.63 -9.85
N ARG A 112 -2.72 -5.97 -9.95
CA ARG A 112 -3.26 -5.06 -8.93
C ARG A 112 -4.68 -5.47 -8.49
N ARG A 113 -5.17 -6.63 -8.92
CA ARG A 113 -6.51 -7.15 -8.60
C ARG A 113 -6.50 -7.95 -7.31
N TYR A 114 -6.25 -7.28 -6.19
CA TYR A 114 -6.23 -7.89 -4.86
C TYR A 114 -7.18 -7.16 -3.93
N CYS A 115 -7.72 -7.89 -2.96
CA CYS A 115 -8.57 -7.29 -1.93
C CYS A 115 -8.44 -8.06 -0.61
N ARG A 116 -8.90 -7.45 0.49
CA ARG A 116 -9.03 -8.15 1.77
C ARG A 116 -10.08 -9.26 1.63
N PRO A 117 -9.94 -10.41 2.33
CA PRO A 117 -10.92 -11.51 2.24
C PRO A 117 -12.36 -11.11 2.50
N TRP A 118 -12.60 -10.25 3.49
CA TRP A 118 -13.95 -9.75 3.80
C TRP A 118 -14.54 -8.92 2.65
N THR A 119 -13.70 -8.19 1.93
CA THR A 119 -14.13 -7.39 0.77
C THR A 119 -14.51 -8.30 -0.40
N ALA A 120 -13.76 -9.38 -0.65
CA ALA A 120 -14.13 -10.36 -1.67
C ALA A 120 -15.50 -10.96 -1.40
N GLN A 121 -15.77 -11.34 -0.14
CA GLN A 121 -17.06 -11.86 0.28
C GLN A 121 -18.17 -10.82 0.08
N PHE A 122 -17.96 -9.60 0.58
CA PHE A 122 -18.93 -8.51 0.45
C PHE A 122 -19.29 -8.21 -1.01
N VAL A 123 -18.29 -8.07 -1.89
CA VAL A 123 -18.52 -7.77 -3.30
C VAL A 123 -19.18 -8.95 -4.00
N SER A 124 -18.83 -10.19 -3.66
CA SER A 124 -19.51 -11.39 -4.16
C SER A 124 -21.01 -11.36 -3.83
N ASP A 125 -21.37 -11.13 -2.56
CA ASP A 125 -22.77 -11.09 -2.11
C ASP A 125 -23.53 -9.95 -2.79
N MET A 126 -22.95 -8.75 -2.81
CA MET A 126 -23.54 -7.59 -3.48
C MET A 126 -23.74 -7.81 -4.98
N SER A 127 -22.77 -8.41 -5.66
CA SER A 127 -22.82 -8.68 -7.10
C SER A 127 -23.95 -9.66 -7.47
N GLN A 128 -24.22 -10.64 -6.61
CA GLN A 128 -25.31 -11.59 -6.82
C GLN A 128 -26.68 -10.91 -6.70
N GLU A 129 -26.88 -10.07 -5.68
CA GLU A 129 -28.14 -9.32 -5.52
C GLU A 129 -28.34 -8.29 -6.63
N TYR A 130 -27.26 -7.61 -7.05
CA TYR A 130 -27.28 -6.71 -8.19
C TYR A 130 -27.70 -7.45 -9.46
N TYR A 131 -27.11 -8.61 -9.73
CA TYR A 131 -27.45 -9.42 -10.90
C TYR A 131 -28.90 -9.90 -10.88
N LYS A 132 -29.45 -10.31 -9.73
CA LYS A 132 -30.86 -10.73 -9.63
C LYS A 132 -31.82 -9.63 -10.11
N THR A 133 -31.50 -8.38 -9.77
CA THR A 133 -32.31 -7.20 -10.05
C THR A 133 -32.12 -6.69 -11.48
N PHE A 134 -30.87 -6.49 -11.90
CA PHE A 134 -30.55 -5.80 -13.16
C PHE A 134 -30.16 -6.73 -14.30
N ARG A 135 -29.91 -8.01 -14.01
CA ARG A 135 -29.46 -9.04 -14.98
C ARG A 135 -28.18 -8.66 -15.72
N GLN A 136 -27.37 -7.82 -15.09
CA GLN A 136 -26.06 -7.41 -15.54
C GLN A 136 -25.08 -7.62 -14.39
N PRO A 137 -23.82 -7.98 -14.68
CA PRO A 137 -22.81 -8.06 -13.63
C PRO A 137 -22.53 -6.68 -13.05
N LEU A 138 -22.14 -6.66 -11.77
CA LEU A 138 -21.61 -5.50 -11.08
C LEU A 138 -20.22 -5.13 -11.60
#